data_AF-I2FQJ4-F1
#
_entry.id   AF-I2FQJ4-F1
#
_cell.length_a   1.000
_cell.length_b   1.000
_cell.length_c   1.000
_cell.angle_alpha   90.00
_cell.angle_beta   90.00
_cell.angle_gamma   90.00
#
_symmetry.space_group_name_H-M   'P 1'
#
loop_
_entity.id
_entity.type
_entity.pdbx_description
1 polymer ?
#
loop_
_entity_poly.entity_id
_entity_poly.type
_entity_poly.pdbx_seq_one_letter_code
_entity_poly.pdbx_strand_id
1 'polypeptide(L)'
;MSKAQSEAAERTSTSRSSSSKPASHLSTPAPTASNQGLLWLLLRPFLALAFAIFHIVYQIILVERSARTAIKDAFKQDPNLAPASYTSLQHLVDVHETPSSSIRVPEHLAVVLADAVPSSIRLYVSRMLMRISARDVASTADLWRDFRYGFQAAVEAKHVNDMASIVHLARVSGVQQLSVYTTQQLSPTALQSLSRVLQVGYSTQAVIAQQEEGEKEVQRFEQQGASSSSRYAELRRRRTMELSASWPASSGSEAGLSSLDETLASSYTADVDQEDACKARVDIRLGLATCSKRARERGTLQVTLLSQQDGQERFAQLVSQQLGQRADAYLLDVLQPDMAATPQCRFSSSSLRKAWLSKRKTFTSELTVAALDKGLVEAGYMCEPDLLVVFGGRPRLRKLYGFPAWPMRLTDLFYDANMQPHKPYRASDFVAALRKLAKTQQRYGR
;
A
#
# COMPACT_ATOMS: atom_id res chain seq x y z
N MET A 1 9.73 52.87 -19.61
CA MET A 1 8.43 52.36 -19.12
C MET A 1 8.69 51.01 -18.46
N SER A 2 8.42 50.70 -17.20
CA SER A 2 8.06 51.43 -15.98
C SER A 2 8.50 50.54 -14.82
N LYS A 3 9.42 51.00 -13.96
CA LYS A 3 9.82 50.34 -12.69
C LYS A 3 8.75 50.60 -11.61
N ALA A 4 8.46 49.59 -10.79
CA ALA A 4 7.91 49.69 -9.42
C ALA A 4 8.27 48.34 -8.75
N GLN A 5 9.01 48.19 -7.63
CA GLN A 5 9.29 48.98 -6.42
C GLN A 5 8.07 49.27 -5.53
N SER A 6 7.96 48.44 -4.48
CA SER A 6 7.25 48.58 -3.19
C SER A 6 7.52 47.25 -2.49
N GLU A 7 8.34 47.07 -1.45
CA GLU A 7 8.65 47.82 -0.22
C GLU A 7 7.52 47.90 0.81
N ALA A 8 7.87 47.36 1.99
CA ALA A 8 7.40 47.62 3.36
C ALA A 8 6.01 47.14 3.83
N ALA A 9 6.01 46.19 4.77
CA ALA A 9 5.14 46.21 5.95
C ALA A 9 5.78 45.42 7.11
N GLU A 10 6.78 46.05 7.72
CA GLU A 10 7.29 45.78 9.05
C GLU A 10 6.18 46.05 10.07
N ARG A 11 5.80 45.07 10.89
CA ARG A 11 4.91 45.25 12.04
C ARG A 11 5.63 44.86 13.33
N THR A 12 6.40 45.82 13.82
CA THR A 12 6.76 45.99 15.22
C THR A 12 5.59 46.68 15.93
N SER A 13 5.03 46.04 16.95
CA SER A 13 4.14 46.69 17.92
C SER A 13 4.59 46.34 19.35
N THR A 14 5.51 47.17 19.81
CA THR A 14 5.55 47.85 21.11
C THR A 14 4.54 47.46 22.20
N SER A 15 5.10 47.00 23.32
CA SER A 15 4.92 47.50 24.69
C SER A 15 3.52 47.90 25.18
N ARG A 16 3.04 47.18 26.21
CA ARG A 16 2.24 47.79 27.28
C ARG A 16 2.67 47.26 28.65
N SER A 17 3.65 47.96 29.21
CA SER A 17 3.86 48.11 30.65
C SER A 17 2.84 49.10 31.19
N SER A 18 2.03 48.69 32.16
CA SER A 18 1.22 49.59 32.99
C SER A 18 1.54 49.27 34.45
N SER A 19 2.38 50.10 35.07
CA SER A 19 1.97 51.28 35.83
C SER A 19 1.54 50.91 37.25
N SER A 20 2.54 50.73 38.10
CA SER A 20 2.45 51.01 39.52
C SER A 20 2.14 52.50 39.74
N LYS A 21 1.09 52.81 40.50
CA LYS A 21 0.93 54.11 41.15
C LYS A 21 0.55 53.94 42.62
N PRO A 22 1.14 54.77 43.52
CA PRO A 22 0.95 54.68 44.95
C PRO A 22 -0.16 55.60 45.48
N ALA A 23 -0.57 55.30 46.71
CA ALA A 23 -1.06 56.18 47.76
C ALA A 23 -2.31 57.05 47.51
N SER A 24 -3.38 56.72 48.24
CA SER A 24 -4.16 57.73 48.97
C SER A 24 -4.84 57.06 50.16
N HIS A 25 -4.35 57.38 51.36
CA HIS A 25 -5.04 57.17 52.63
C HIS A 25 -6.38 57.91 52.60
N LEU A 26 -7.48 57.17 52.73
CA LEU A 26 -8.77 57.73 53.14
C LEU A 26 -9.25 56.93 54.35
N SER A 27 -9.10 57.56 55.52
CA SER A 27 -9.66 57.15 56.80
C SER A 27 -11.17 57.00 56.67
N THR A 28 -11.63 55.75 56.60
CA THR A 28 -13.05 55.39 56.58
C THR A 28 -13.46 55.00 58.00
N PRO A 29 -14.56 55.54 58.54
CA PRO A 29 -14.96 55.32 59.93
C PRO A 29 -15.27 53.85 60.19
N ALA A 30 -14.89 53.40 61.40
CA ALA A 30 -15.11 52.06 61.90
C ALA A 30 -16.59 51.63 61.74
N PRO A 31 -16.88 50.49 61.09
CA PRO A 31 -18.22 49.93 61.14
C PRO A 31 -18.50 49.49 62.57
N THR A 32 -19.55 50.05 63.14
CA THR A 32 -20.15 49.60 64.39
C THR A 32 -20.37 48.09 64.30
N ALA A 33 -19.87 47.39 65.33
CA ALA A 33 -20.04 45.95 65.51
C ALA A 33 -21.53 45.62 65.63
N SER A 34 -22.17 45.43 64.47
CA SER A 34 -23.52 44.90 64.39
C SER A 34 -23.47 43.38 64.53
N ASN A 35 -24.51 42.81 65.14
CA ASN A 35 -24.67 41.41 65.52
C ASN A 35 -24.60 40.36 64.37
N GLN A 36 -24.07 40.71 63.20
CA GLN A 36 -23.90 39.83 62.04
C GLN A 36 -22.85 38.72 62.25
N GLY A 37 -21.86 38.93 63.14
CA GLY A 37 -20.80 37.96 63.40
C GLY A 37 -21.30 36.63 64.00
N LEU A 38 -22.29 36.68 64.88
CA LEU A 38 -22.84 35.49 65.56
C LEU A 38 -23.70 34.66 64.60
N LEU A 39 -24.51 35.31 63.77
CA LEU A 39 -25.33 34.63 62.77
C LEU A 39 -24.46 34.02 61.66
N TRP A 40 -23.36 34.68 61.27
CA TRP A 40 -22.41 34.14 60.29
C TRP A 40 -21.57 32.97 60.85
N LEU A 41 -21.21 33.02 62.14
CA LEU A 41 -20.55 31.90 62.82
C LEU A 41 -21.46 30.67 62.94
N LEU A 42 -22.75 30.86 63.21
CA LEU A 42 -23.74 29.79 63.22
C LEU A 42 -24.08 29.26 61.81
N LEU A 43 -24.06 30.12 60.78
CA LEU A 43 -24.39 29.74 59.41
C LEU A 43 -23.24 28.99 58.70
N ARG A 44 -21.98 29.23 59.10
CA ARG A 44 -20.78 28.59 58.54
C ARG A 44 -20.84 27.06 58.47
N PRO A 45 -21.19 26.32 59.55
CA PRO A 45 -21.30 24.86 59.47
C PRO A 45 -22.40 24.41 58.51
N PHE A 46 -23.52 25.14 58.42
CA PHE A 46 -24.59 24.82 57.46
C PHE A 46 -24.16 25.09 56.01
N LEU A 47 -23.46 26.18 55.73
CA LEU A 47 -22.87 26.47 54.42
C LEU A 47 -21.82 25.42 54.02
N ALA A 48 -20.96 25.01 54.95
CA ALA A 48 -19.96 23.97 54.73
C ALA A 48 -20.62 22.61 54.46
N LEU A 49 -21.67 22.26 55.21
CA LEU A 49 -22.46 21.04 55.00
C LEU A 49 -23.18 21.08 53.64
N ALA A 50 -23.82 22.19 53.30
CA ALA A 50 -24.49 22.35 52.01
C ALA A 50 -23.51 22.24 50.83
N PHE A 51 -22.32 22.82 50.96
CA PHE A 51 -21.25 22.70 49.97
C PHE A 51 -20.76 21.24 49.84
N ALA A 52 -20.57 20.54 50.96
CA ALA A 52 -20.18 19.13 50.96
C ALA A 52 -21.25 18.25 50.28
N ILE A 53 -22.53 18.46 50.60
CA ILE A 53 -23.66 17.76 49.96
C ILE A 53 -23.68 18.05 48.45
N PHE A 54 -23.53 19.32 48.05
CA PHE A 54 -23.50 19.69 46.64
C PHE A 54 -22.36 18.99 45.88
N HIS A 55 -21.17 18.92 46.49
CA HIS A 55 -20.04 18.20 45.89
C HIS A 55 -20.26 16.70 45.82
N ILE A 56 -20.87 16.08 46.83
CA ILE A 56 -21.22 14.65 46.78
C ILE A 56 -22.21 14.40 45.63
N VAL A 57 -23.27 15.20 45.50
CA VAL A 57 -24.24 15.08 44.40
C VAL A 57 -23.57 15.28 43.04
N TYR A 58 -22.69 16.27 42.91
CA TYR A 58 -21.94 16.49 41.68
C TYR A 58 -21.05 15.30 41.30
N GLN A 59 -20.34 14.71 42.27
CA GLN A 59 -19.52 13.52 42.03
C GLN A 59 -20.37 12.31 41.66
N ILE A 60 -21.54 12.12 42.29
CA ILE A 60 -22.48 11.06 41.90
C ILE A 60 -22.94 11.26 40.45
N ILE A 61 -23.27 12.48 40.03
CA ILE A 61 -23.67 12.78 38.64
C ILE A 61 -22.52 12.50 37.66
N LEU A 62 -21.27 12.83 38.02
CA LEU A 62 -20.11 12.52 37.19
C LEU A 62 -19.87 11.01 37.07
N VAL A 63 -19.98 10.27 38.17
CA VAL A 63 -19.85 8.80 38.18
C VAL A 63 -20.98 8.15 37.40
N GLU A 64 -22.21 8.64 37.53
CA GLU A 64 -23.34 8.12 36.76
C GLU A 64 -23.15 8.39 35.26
N ARG A 65 -22.69 9.59 34.89
CA ARG A 65 -22.38 9.91 33.48
C ARG A 65 -21.25 9.03 32.95
N SER A 66 -20.16 8.87 33.68
CA SER A 66 -19.03 8.04 33.26
C SER A 66 -19.40 6.56 33.19
N ALA A 67 -20.20 6.06 34.13
CA ALA A 67 -20.75 4.71 34.12
C ALA A 67 -21.71 4.52 32.95
N ARG A 68 -22.63 5.46 32.67
CA ARG A 68 -23.53 5.38 31.51
C ARG A 68 -22.77 5.41 30.19
N THR A 69 -21.71 6.21 30.06
CA THR A 69 -20.85 6.17 28.86
C THR A 69 -20.10 4.85 28.76
N ALA A 70 -19.51 4.37 29.86
CA ALA A 70 -18.80 3.09 29.89
C ALA A 70 -19.71 1.89 29.60
N ILE A 71 -20.94 1.89 30.12
CA ILE A 71 -21.96 0.87 29.85
C ILE A 71 -22.41 0.93 28.39
N LYS A 72 -22.68 2.13 27.85
CA LYS A 72 -22.99 2.29 26.42
C LYS A 72 -21.84 1.84 25.53
N ASP A 73 -20.61 2.09 25.94
CA ASP A 73 -19.42 1.69 25.20
C ASP A 73 -19.13 0.18 25.37
N ALA A 74 -19.52 -0.43 26.49
CA ALA A 74 -19.41 -1.87 26.75
C ALA A 74 -20.49 -2.69 26.02
N PHE A 75 -21.69 -2.13 25.83
CA PHE A 75 -22.77 -2.78 25.08
C PHE A 75 -22.75 -2.49 23.58
N LYS A 76 -22.04 -1.46 23.14
CA LYS A 76 -21.69 -1.35 21.72
C LYS A 76 -20.70 -2.46 21.42
N GLN A 77 -21.09 -3.41 20.55
CA GLN A 77 -20.14 -4.31 19.90
C GLN A 77 -18.95 -3.47 19.46
N ASP A 78 -17.75 -3.80 19.98
CA ASP A 78 -16.58 -2.98 19.77
C ASP A 78 -16.36 -2.86 18.25
N PRO A 79 -16.56 -1.68 17.63
CA PRO A 79 -16.35 -1.51 16.20
C PRO A 79 -14.86 -1.71 15.82
N ASN A 80 -14.01 -1.94 16.82
CA ASN A 80 -12.60 -2.28 16.68
C ASN A 80 -12.33 -3.80 16.77
N LEU A 81 -13.29 -4.65 16.42
CA LEU A 81 -13.00 -6.07 16.16
C LEU A 81 -11.79 -6.17 15.22
N ALA A 82 -10.88 -7.08 15.56
CA ALA A 82 -9.68 -7.31 14.77
C ALA A 82 -10.09 -7.69 13.32
N PRO A 83 -9.41 -7.17 12.28
CA PRO A 83 -9.78 -7.43 10.89
C PRO A 83 -9.90 -8.93 10.56
N ALA A 84 -9.15 -9.80 11.24
CA ALA A 84 -9.21 -11.24 11.08
C ALA A 84 -10.59 -11.86 11.41
N SER A 85 -11.41 -11.18 12.21
CA SER A 85 -12.73 -11.66 12.64
C SER A 85 -13.77 -11.59 11.52
N TYR A 86 -13.52 -10.82 10.46
CA TYR A 86 -14.44 -10.70 9.34
C TYR A 86 -14.25 -11.86 8.35
N THR A 87 -15.31 -12.60 8.06
CA THR A 87 -15.29 -13.74 7.13
C THR A 87 -15.92 -13.41 5.78
N SER A 88 -16.86 -12.46 5.74
CA SER A 88 -17.60 -12.04 4.55
C SER A 88 -17.90 -10.54 4.57
N LEU A 89 -18.24 -10.00 3.39
CA LEU A 89 -18.73 -8.63 3.26
C LEU A 89 -19.95 -8.40 4.16
N GLN A 90 -20.94 -9.30 4.13
CA GLN A 90 -22.17 -9.13 4.91
C GLN A 90 -21.86 -9.03 6.42
N HIS A 91 -20.96 -9.86 6.93
CA HIS A 91 -20.53 -9.76 8.34
C HIS A 91 -19.85 -8.42 8.64
N LEU A 92 -19.01 -7.92 7.75
CA LEU A 92 -18.39 -6.60 7.87
C LEU A 92 -19.44 -5.46 7.85
N VAL A 93 -20.47 -5.58 7.02
CA VAL A 93 -21.57 -4.63 6.89
C VAL A 93 -22.44 -4.62 8.15
N ASP A 94 -22.80 -5.80 8.66
CA ASP A 94 -23.66 -5.99 9.83
C ASP A 94 -23.01 -5.43 11.11
N VAL A 95 -21.72 -5.74 11.34
CA VAL A 95 -20.95 -5.22 12.49
C VAL A 95 -20.85 -3.69 12.49
N HIS A 96 -20.83 -3.08 11.31
CA HIS A 96 -20.77 -1.62 11.16
C HIS A 96 -22.13 -0.95 10.96
N GLU A 97 -23.24 -1.67 11.24
CA GLU A 97 -24.63 -1.20 11.15
C GLU A 97 -24.93 -0.43 9.84
N THR A 98 -24.29 -0.83 8.75
CA THR A 98 -24.39 -0.15 7.46
C THR A 98 -25.37 -0.94 6.58
N PRO A 99 -26.32 -0.33 5.86
CA PRO A 99 -27.15 -1.12 4.94
C PRO A 99 -26.34 -1.53 3.71
N SER A 100 -26.48 -2.77 3.24
CA SER A 100 -25.74 -3.31 2.07
C SER A 100 -25.94 -2.46 0.81
N SER A 101 -27.09 -1.78 0.66
CA SER A 101 -27.38 -0.85 -0.44
C SER A 101 -26.54 0.43 -0.43
N SER A 102 -25.89 0.75 0.68
CA SER A 102 -25.04 1.93 0.83
C SER A 102 -23.55 1.65 0.64
N ILE A 103 -23.20 0.43 0.25
CA ILE A 103 -21.82 -0.01 0.02
C ILE A 103 -21.69 -0.40 -1.45
N ARG A 104 -20.63 0.10 -2.08
CA ARG A 104 -20.21 -0.29 -3.42
C ARG A 104 -18.80 -0.84 -3.32
N VAL A 105 -18.61 -2.07 -3.78
CA VAL A 105 -17.30 -2.71 -3.82
C VAL A 105 -16.64 -2.33 -5.15
N PRO A 106 -15.43 -1.75 -5.15
CA PRO A 106 -14.67 -1.50 -6.37
C PRO A 106 -14.14 -2.81 -6.96
N GLU A 107 -14.05 -2.89 -8.28
CA GLU A 107 -13.33 -3.99 -8.95
C GLU A 107 -11.83 -3.85 -8.69
N HIS A 108 -11.32 -2.62 -8.76
CA HIS A 108 -9.93 -2.28 -8.49
C HIS A 108 -9.82 -1.22 -7.38
N LEU A 109 -9.35 -1.66 -6.21
CA LEU A 109 -9.03 -0.80 -5.07
C LEU A 109 -7.54 -0.47 -5.08
N ALA A 110 -7.20 0.81 -4.99
CA ALA A 110 -5.84 1.25 -4.71
C ALA A 110 -5.73 1.85 -3.32
N VAL A 111 -4.63 1.59 -2.62
CA VAL A 111 -4.36 2.14 -1.28
C VAL A 111 -2.94 2.69 -1.22
N VAL A 112 -2.81 3.96 -0.86
CA VAL A 112 -1.53 4.60 -0.56
C VAL A 112 -1.31 4.54 0.93
N LEU A 113 -0.30 3.76 1.34
CA LEU A 113 0.20 3.73 2.71
C LEU A 113 1.27 4.82 2.84
N ALA A 114 0.82 6.01 3.25
CA ALA A 114 1.72 7.10 3.52
C ALA A 114 2.53 6.81 4.79
N ASP A 115 3.85 7.01 4.73
CA ASP A 115 4.75 6.79 5.86
C ASP A 115 4.24 7.55 7.09
N ALA A 116 3.63 6.80 8.00
CA ALA A 116 3.31 7.29 9.31
C ALA A 116 4.59 7.21 10.11
N VAL A 117 5.16 8.35 10.50
CA VAL A 117 6.27 8.38 11.45
C VAL A 117 5.78 7.58 12.67
N PRO A 118 6.32 6.37 12.95
CA PRO A 118 5.95 5.61 14.15
C PRO A 118 6.12 6.56 15.31
N SER A 119 5.15 6.58 16.24
CA SER A 119 5.12 7.52 17.36
C SER A 119 6.52 7.63 17.96
N SER A 120 7.24 8.69 17.59
CA SER A 120 8.69 8.77 17.68
C SER A 120 9.15 8.66 19.13
N ILE A 121 8.25 9.03 20.05
CA ILE A 121 8.41 8.96 21.49
C ILE A 121 8.67 7.54 21.99
N ARG A 122 7.98 6.50 21.52
CA ARG A 122 8.20 5.13 22.06
C ARG A 122 9.56 4.58 21.65
N LEU A 123 9.94 4.76 20.39
CA LEU A 123 11.27 4.39 19.87
C LEU A 123 12.38 5.25 20.47
N TYR A 124 12.10 6.53 20.73
CA TYR A 124 13.04 7.44 21.37
C TYR A 124 13.24 7.11 22.85
N VAL A 125 12.16 6.83 23.59
CA VAL A 125 12.19 6.46 25.01
C VAL A 125 12.81 5.09 25.21
N SER A 126 12.47 4.08 24.41
CA SER A 126 13.10 2.75 24.51
C SER A 126 14.60 2.84 24.26
N ARG A 127 15.02 3.68 23.31
CA ARG A 127 16.43 3.91 23.01
C ARG A 127 17.13 4.75 24.07
N MET A 128 16.44 5.74 24.67
CA MET A 128 16.98 6.49 25.82
C MET A 128 17.23 5.56 27.01
N LEU A 129 16.30 4.64 27.27
CA LEU A 129 16.44 3.62 28.33
C LEU A 129 17.60 2.66 28.03
N MET A 130 17.76 2.19 26.78
CA MET A 130 18.94 1.41 26.40
C MET A 130 20.25 2.19 26.55
N ARG A 131 20.21 3.51 26.32
CA ARG A 131 21.36 4.42 26.52
C ARG A 131 21.78 4.53 27.99
N ILE A 132 20.83 4.48 28.92
CA ILE A 132 21.11 4.49 30.37
C ILE A 132 21.74 3.16 30.78
N SER A 133 21.36 2.08 30.12
CA SER A 133 21.87 0.73 30.41
C SER A 133 23.23 0.40 29.78
N ALA A 134 23.59 1.02 28.64
CA ALA A 134 24.81 0.73 27.89
C ALA A 134 25.84 1.86 28.05
N ARG A 135 26.24 2.14 29.30
CA ARG A 135 27.06 3.31 29.65
C ARG A 135 28.53 3.23 29.19
N ASP A 136 28.97 2.08 28.67
CA ASP A 136 30.34 1.85 28.28
C ASP A 136 30.45 1.45 26.79
N VAL A 137 31.24 2.24 26.06
CA VAL A 137 31.89 1.95 24.76
C VAL A 137 30.99 1.84 23.52
N ALA A 138 30.91 2.92 22.71
CA ALA A 138 31.14 2.92 21.25
C ALA A 138 30.73 4.24 20.58
N SER A 139 31.24 4.46 19.36
CA SER A 139 31.19 5.68 18.57
C SER A 139 29.77 6.25 18.38
N THR A 140 29.62 7.57 18.48
CA THR A 140 28.33 8.26 18.28
C THR A 140 27.79 8.15 16.85
N ALA A 141 28.63 7.78 15.88
CA ALA A 141 28.25 7.65 14.46
C ALA A 141 27.39 6.40 14.19
N ASP A 142 27.64 5.29 14.89
CA ASP A 142 26.88 4.04 14.71
C ASP A 142 25.45 4.16 15.26
N LEU A 143 25.25 4.97 16.30
CA LEU A 143 23.94 5.18 16.93
C LEU A 143 22.87 5.72 15.98
N TRP A 144 23.22 6.65 15.08
CA TRP A 144 22.23 7.20 14.14
C TRP A 144 21.92 6.25 13.00
N ARG A 145 22.87 5.37 12.64
CA ARG A 145 22.64 4.32 11.64
C ARG A 145 21.68 3.27 12.20
N ASP A 146 21.94 2.79 13.41
CA ASP A 146 21.07 1.83 14.11
C ASP A 146 19.68 2.38 14.40
N PHE A 147 19.56 3.69 14.64
CA PHE A 147 18.27 4.34 14.81
C PHE A 147 17.48 4.35 13.52
N ARG A 148 18.11 4.76 12.41
CA ARG A 148 17.47 4.76 11.10
C ARG A 148 17.07 3.35 10.69
N TYR A 149 17.91 2.36 10.94
CA TYR A 149 17.61 0.95 10.68
C TYR A 149 16.43 0.45 11.52
N GLY A 150 16.45 0.65 12.83
CA GLY A 150 15.35 0.24 13.72
C GLY A 150 14.04 0.99 13.45
N PHE A 151 14.13 2.27 13.09
CA PHE A 151 12.98 3.06 12.67
C PHE A 151 12.37 2.52 11.37
N GLN A 152 13.21 2.27 10.36
CA GLN A 152 12.80 1.71 9.08
C GLN A 152 12.15 0.34 9.26
N ALA A 153 12.75 -0.55 10.05
CA ALA A 153 12.20 -1.86 10.38
C ALA A 153 10.83 -1.76 11.09
N ALA A 154 10.65 -0.78 12.00
CA ALA A 154 9.38 -0.55 12.66
C ALA A 154 8.30 0.00 11.70
N VAL A 155 8.67 0.88 10.78
CA VAL A 155 7.78 1.38 9.71
C VAL A 155 7.35 0.22 8.81
N GLU A 156 8.30 -0.60 8.36
CA GLU A 156 8.04 -1.78 7.54
C GLU A 156 7.14 -2.79 8.26
N ALA A 157 7.40 -3.09 9.54
CA ALA A 157 6.55 -3.98 10.33
C ALA A 157 5.11 -3.45 10.46
N LYS A 158 4.94 -2.12 10.63
CA LYS A 158 3.62 -1.49 10.61
C LYS A 158 2.95 -1.63 9.25
N HIS A 159 3.66 -1.33 8.17
CA HIS A 159 3.14 -1.46 6.81
C HIS A 159 2.73 -2.89 6.50
N VAL A 160 3.51 -3.89 6.91
CA VAL A 160 3.17 -5.31 6.77
C VAL A 160 1.84 -5.64 7.45
N ASN A 161 1.62 -5.15 8.67
CA ASN A 161 0.37 -5.38 9.39
C ASN A 161 -0.82 -4.65 8.76
N ASP A 162 -0.64 -3.40 8.33
CA ASP A 162 -1.67 -2.62 7.64
C ASP A 162 -2.02 -3.25 6.29
N MET A 163 -1.02 -3.67 5.51
CA MET A 163 -1.18 -4.40 4.24
C MET A 163 -1.94 -5.70 4.45
N ALA A 164 -1.58 -6.52 5.43
CA ALA A 164 -2.28 -7.77 5.70
C ALA A 164 -3.76 -7.54 6.03
N SER A 165 -4.04 -6.51 6.83
CA SER A 165 -5.40 -6.09 7.16
C SER A 165 -6.18 -5.66 5.91
N ILE A 166 -5.58 -4.83 5.06
CA ILE A 166 -6.20 -4.34 3.81
C ILE A 166 -6.44 -5.49 2.83
N VAL A 167 -5.46 -6.40 2.65
CA VAL A 167 -5.57 -7.57 1.77
C VAL A 167 -6.73 -8.46 2.23
N HIS A 168 -6.83 -8.73 3.53
CA HIS A 168 -7.93 -9.52 4.07
C HIS A 168 -9.28 -8.82 3.90
N LEU A 169 -9.39 -7.53 4.23
CA LEU A 169 -10.62 -6.75 4.06
C LEU A 169 -11.06 -6.67 2.58
N ALA A 170 -10.12 -6.46 1.66
CA ALA A 170 -10.38 -6.48 0.22
C ALA A 170 -10.88 -7.85 -0.25
N ARG A 171 -10.26 -8.94 0.24
CA ARG A 171 -10.64 -10.31 -0.07
C ARG A 171 -12.06 -10.64 0.39
N VAL A 172 -12.38 -10.40 1.67
CA VAL A 172 -13.73 -10.72 2.21
C VAL A 172 -14.82 -9.85 1.58
N SER A 173 -14.44 -8.68 1.07
CA SER A 173 -15.36 -7.76 0.39
C SER A 173 -15.59 -8.12 -1.08
N GLY A 174 -14.80 -9.02 -1.67
CA GLY A 174 -14.91 -9.41 -3.08
C GLY A 174 -14.23 -8.46 -4.06
N VAL A 175 -13.25 -7.66 -3.60
CA VAL A 175 -12.40 -6.86 -4.49
C VAL A 175 -11.57 -7.82 -5.38
N GLN A 176 -11.47 -7.54 -6.68
CA GLN A 176 -10.75 -8.41 -7.61
C GLN A 176 -9.27 -8.03 -7.70
N GLN A 177 -8.98 -6.72 -7.71
CA GLN A 177 -7.64 -6.16 -7.82
C GLN A 177 -7.37 -5.18 -6.69
N LEU A 178 -6.26 -5.37 -5.98
CA LEU A 178 -5.79 -4.50 -4.92
C LEU A 178 -4.39 -3.99 -5.27
N SER A 179 -4.20 -2.68 -5.39
CA SER A 179 -2.88 -2.08 -5.52
C SER A 179 -2.50 -1.37 -4.22
N VAL A 180 -1.42 -1.78 -3.56
CA VAL A 180 -0.94 -1.11 -2.34
C VAL A 180 0.37 -0.41 -2.63
N TYR A 181 0.41 0.89 -2.44
CA TYR A 181 1.59 1.72 -2.68
C TYR A 181 2.28 2.11 -1.37
N THR A 182 3.59 1.94 -1.32
CA THR A 182 4.48 2.48 -0.28
C THR A 182 5.57 3.35 -0.91
N THR A 183 6.10 4.31 -0.16
CA THR A 183 7.18 5.18 -0.66
C THR A 183 8.42 4.35 -1.04
N GLN A 184 8.75 3.35 -0.22
CA GLN A 184 9.90 2.47 -0.42
C GLN A 184 9.45 1.07 -0.81
N GLN A 185 10.29 0.38 -1.57
CA GLN A 185 10.08 -1.03 -1.88
C GLN A 185 10.19 -1.85 -0.60
N LEU A 186 9.28 -2.83 -0.42
CA LEU A 186 9.35 -3.73 0.73
C LEU A 186 10.60 -4.60 0.66
N SER A 187 11.28 -4.72 1.80
CA SER A 187 12.39 -5.65 1.95
C SER A 187 11.92 -7.12 1.81
N PRO A 188 12.79 -8.04 1.38
CA PRO A 188 12.45 -9.47 1.30
C PRO A 188 11.97 -10.04 2.64
N THR A 189 12.51 -9.56 3.76
CA THR A 189 12.11 -9.93 5.11
C THR A 189 10.70 -9.42 5.45
N ALA A 190 10.36 -8.19 5.04
CA ALA A 190 9.00 -7.67 5.18
C ALA A 190 7.98 -8.47 4.34
N LEU A 191 8.36 -8.92 3.14
CA LEU A 191 7.51 -9.77 2.30
C LEU A 191 7.26 -11.15 2.90
N GLN A 192 8.29 -11.78 3.46
CA GLN A 192 8.15 -13.04 4.21
C GLN A 192 7.26 -12.85 5.45
N SER A 193 7.43 -11.72 6.15
CA SER A 193 6.59 -11.34 7.28
C SER A 193 5.12 -11.15 6.85
N LEU A 194 4.87 -10.48 5.73
CA LEU A 194 3.53 -10.31 5.17
C LEU A 194 2.87 -11.65 4.84
N SER A 195 3.59 -12.56 4.18
CA SER A 195 3.10 -13.91 3.90
C SER A 195 2.75 -14.66 5.19
N ARG A 196 3.63 -14.60 6.21
CA ARG A 196 3.38 -15.22 7.51
C ARG A 196 2.17 -14.62 8.23
N VAL A 197 2.02 -13.30 8.25
CA VAL A 197 0.90 -12.62 8.89
C VAL A 197 -0.41 -12.97 8.19
N LEU A 198 -0.43 -13.03 6.86
CA LEU A 198 -1.59 -13.48 6.08
C LEU A 198 -1.95 -14.94 6.38
N GLN A 199 -0.96 -15.83 6.42
CA GLN A 199 -1.18 -17.25 6.66
C GLN A 199 -1.65 -17.53 8.10
N VAL A 200 -0.96 -16.99 9.10
CA VAL A 200 -1.21 -17.27 10.52
C VAL A 200 -2.34 -16.41 11.07
N GLY A 201 -2.37 -15.12 10.74
CA GLY A 201 -3.34 -14.17 11.28
C GLY A 201 -4.69 -14.15 10.56
N TYR A 202 -4.70 -14.49 9.27
CA TYR A 202 -5.88 -14.35 8.40
C TYR A 202 -6.25 -15.64 7.65
N SER A 203 -5.58 -16.76 7.95
CA SER A 203 -5.77 -18.06 7.27
C SER A 203 -5.74 -17.94 5.73
N THR A 204 -4.96 -16.99 5.22
CA THR A 204 -4.90 -16.63 3.81
C THR A 204 -3.54 -17.00 3.24
N GLN A 205 -3.51 -17.89 2.24
CA GLN A 205 -2.29 -18.30 1.58
C GLN A 205 -1.85 -17.24 0.55
N ALA A 206 -0.70 -16.61 0.80
CA ALA A 206 -0.08 -15.70 -0.14
C ALA A 206 0.84 -16.46 -1.12
N VAL A 207 0.63 -16.27 -2.42
CA VAL A 207 1.54 -16.75 -3.47
C VAL A 207 2.24 -15.56 -4.09
N ILE A 208 3.56 -15.49 -3.94
CA ILE A 208 4.36 -14.36 -4.42
C ILE A 208 4.94 -14.73 -5.80
N ALA A 209 4.52 -14.01 -6.84
CA ALA A 209 4.86 -14.35 -8.23
C ALA A 209 6.35 -14.11 -8.60
N GLN A 210 7.10 -13.37 -7.78
CA GLN A 210 8.45 -12.89 -8.13
C GLN A 210 9.52 -13.99 -8.24
N GLN A 211 9.28 -15.19 -7.70
CA GLN A 211 10.31 -16.22 -7.58
C GLN A 211 10.30 -17.22 -8.74
N GLU A 212 9.17 -17.42 -9.43
CA GLU A 212 9.09 -18.50 -10.42
C GLU A 212 9.46 -18.09 -11.86
N GLU A 213 9.21 -16.85 -12.27
CA GLU A 213 9.44 -16.45 -13.67
C GLU A 213 10.92 -16.25 -13.98
N GLY A 214 11.70 -15.67 -13.06
CA GLY A 214 13.14 -15.50 -13.26
C GLY A 214 13.89 -16.83 -13.37
N GLU A 215 13.53 -17.83 -12.55
CA GLU A 215 14.17 -19.14 -12.58
C GLU A 215 13.77 -19.94 -13.84
N LYS A 216 12.52 -19.85 -14.28
CA LYS A 216 12.05 -20.52 -15.50
C LYS A 216 12.56 -19.86 -16.78
N GLU A 217 12.76 -18.54 -16.80
CA GLU A 217 13.29 -17.83 -17.95
C GLU A 217 14.81 -18.06 -18.10
N VAL A 218 15.56 -18.10 -17.00
CA VAL A 218 16.98 -18.50 -17.01
C VAL A 218 17.14 -19.95 -17.49
N GLN A 219 16.30 -20.88 -17.02
CA GLN A 219 16.31 -22.27 -17.50
C GLN A 219 15.93 -22.38 -19.00
N ARG A 220 15.01 -21.55 -19.49
CA ARG A 220 14.68 -21.51 -20.93
C ARG A 220 15.80 -20.92 -21.77
N PHE A 221 16.50 -19.88 -21.29
CA PHE A 221 17.66 -19.32 -21.97
C PHE A 221 18.85 -20.28 -21.98
N GLU A 222 19.08 -21.04 -20.92
CA GLU A 222 20.12 -22.08 -20.89
C GLU A 222 19.78 -23.26 -21.82
N GLN A 223 18.51 -23.70 -21.87
CA GLN A 223 18.10 -24.76 -22.81
C GLN A 223 18.07 -24.29 -24.28
N GLN A 224 17.72 -23.02 -24.56
CA GLN A 224 17.75 -22.50 -25.93
C GLN A 224 19.16 -22.14 -26.39
N GLY A 225 20.05 -21.66 -25.50
CA GLY A 225 21.46 -21.40 -25.79
C GLY A 225 22.27 -22.66 -26.13
N ALA A 226 21.89 -23.82 -25.59
CA ALA A 226 22.54 -25.10 -25.92
C ALA A 226 22.09 -25.71 -27.27
N SER A 227 20.96 -25.26 -27.84
CA SER A 227 20.38 -25.85 -29.04
C SER A 227 20.77 -25.16 -30.35
N SER A 228 21.30 -23.93 -30.32
CA SER A 228 21.71 -23.20 -31.53
C SER A 228 23.18 -23.39 -31.90
N SER A 229 24.04 -23.79 -30.96
CA SER A 229 25.47 -24.02 -31.24
C SER A 229 25.79 -25.42 -31.81
N SER A 230 24.82 -26.34 -31.88
CA SER A 230 25.09 -27.72 -32.33
C SER A 230 25.02 -27.92 -33.85
N ARG A 231 24.30 -27.07 -34.62
CA ARG A 231 24.21 -27.25 -36.09
C ARG A 231 25.54 -27.09 -36.82
N TYR A 232 26.43 -26.23 -36.33
CA TYR A 232 27.78 -26.07 -36.89
C TYR A 232 28.80 -27.10 -36.37
N ALA A 233 28.54 -27.71 -35.20
CA ALA A 233 29.36 -28.79 -34.65
C ALA A 233 29.03 -30.15 -35.30
N GLU A 234 27.76 -30.40 -35.63
CA GLU A 234 27.28 -31.63 -36.30
C GLU A 234 27.87 -31.80 -37.72
N LEU A 235 28.06 -30.69 -38.45
CA LEU A 235 28.66 -30.71 -39.79
C LEU A 235 30.18 -30.96 -39.78
N ARG A 236 30.85 -30.79 -38.64
CA ARG A 236 32.29 -31.04 -38.51
C ARG A 236 32.64 -32.48 -38.13
N ARG A 237 31.66 -33.28 -37.66
CA ARG A 237 31.87 -34.68 -37.26
C ARG A 237 31.60 -35.72 -38.36
N ARG A 238 31.09 -35.33 -39.54
CA ARG A 238 30.85 -36.28 -40.65
C ARG A 238 32.04 -36.60 -41.55
N ARG A 239 33.27 -36.29 -41.12
CA ARG A 239 34.46 -36.52 -41.95
C ARG A 239 35.64 -37.11 -41.19
N THR A 240 35.41 -38.12 -40.36
CA THR A 240 36.49 -38.98 -39.89
C THR A 240 35.95 -40.35 -39.48
N MET A 241 36.52 -41.39 -40.10
CA MET A 241 36.50 -42.81 -39.74
C MET A 241 35.24 -43.64 -40.03
N GLU A 242 35.29 -44.25 -41.21
CA GLU A 242 34.90 -45.64 -41.43
C GLU A 242 35.79 -46.62 -40.62
N LEU A 243 35.28 -47.85 -40.50
CA LEU A 243 35.93 -49.09 -40.06
C LEU A 243 36.01 -49.30 -38.53
N SER A 244 35.10 -50.09 -37.98
CA SER A 244 35.34 -51.53 -37.70
C SER A 244 34.32 -52.15 -36.72
N ALA A 245 33.85 -53.33 -37.13
CA ALA A 245 33.58 -54.54 -36.33
C ALA A 245 32.49 -54.60 -35.23
N SER A 246 31.66 -55.64 -35.43
CA SER A 246 31.17 -56.67 -34.49
C SER A 246 30.08 -56.38 -33.45
N TRP A 247 29.01 -57.16 -33.61
CA TRP A 247 27.92 -57.62 -32.73
C TRP A 247 28.42 -58.36 -31.44
N PRO A 248 27.59 -59.02 -30.57
CA PRO A 248 26.14 -58.97 -30.25
C PRO A 248 25.76 -59.07 -28.72
N ALA A 249 24.43 -59.08 -28.44
CA ALA A 249 23.67 -59.98 -27.51
C ALA A 249 23.44 -59.68 -25.99
N SER A 250 22.16 -59.86 -25.62
CA SER A 250 21.56 -60.40 -24.36
C SER A 250 21.73 -59.58 -23.06
N SER A 251 20.93 -59.64 -21.97
CA SER A 251 19.94 -60.56 -21.35
C SER A 251 19.22 -59.71 -20.26
N GLY A 252 17.94 -59.81 -19.88
CA GLY A 252 17.23 -60.91 -19.21
C GLY A 252 17.22 -60.77 -17.67
N SER A 253 16.04 -60.56 -17.04
CA SER A 253 15.59 -60.91 -15.65
C SER A 253 14.35 -60.07 -15.32
N GLU A 254 13.11 -60.55 -15.22
CA GLU A 254 12.47 -61.59 -14.38
C GLU A 254 12.30 -61.27 -12.87
N ALA A 255 11.02 -61.17 -12.49
CA ALA A 255 10.33 -61.69 -11.30
C ALA A 255 10.74 -61.29 -9.86
N GLY A 256 9.73 -60.88 -9.10
CA GLY A 256 9.73 -60.84 -7.63
C GLY A 256 8.34 -60.55 -7.06
N LEU A 257 7.53 -61.60 -6.88
CA LEU A 257 6.30 -61.61 -6.07
C LEU A 257 6.64 -62.12 -4.66
N SER A 258 6.09 -61.51 -3.60
CA SER A 258 5.90 -62.10 -2.26
C SER A 258 4.95 -61.16 -1.46
N SER A 259 3.70 -61.55 -1.22
CA SER A 259 3.14 -62.25 -0.03
C SER A 259 3.20 -61.38 1.25
N LEU A 260 2.10 -60.80 1.76
CA LEU A 260 0.85 -61.33 2.36
C LEU A 260 1.06 -61.77 3.83
N ASP A 261 0.66 -60.89 4.76
CA ASP A 261 0.06 -61.16 6.10
C ASP A 261 -0.33 -59.80 6.72
N GLU A 262 -1.59 -59.37 6.69
CA GLU A 262 -2.66 -59.64 7.68
C GLU A 262 -2.23 -59.47 9.15
N THR A 263 -2.62 -58.36 9.79
CA THR A 263 -3.36 -58.36 11.08
C THR A 263 -3.79 -56.95 11.53
N LEU A 264 -5.09 -56.84 11.79
CA LEU A 264 -5.74 -56.07 12.86
C LEU A 264 -5.83 -54.53 12.76
N ALA A 265 -6.95 -54.11 12.16
CA ALA A 265 -7.99 -53.30 12.80
C ALA A 265 -7.53 -52.30 13.89
N SER A 266 -7.24 -51.07 13.46
CA SER A 266 -7.51 -49.87 14.25
C SER A 266 -8.31 -48.88 13.41
N SER A 267 -9.55 -48.67 13.82
CA SER A 267 -10.46 -47.64 13.33
C SER A 267 -9.84 -46.26 13.57
N TYR A 268 -9.11 -45.75 12.58
CA TYR A 268 -8.64 -44.36 12.53
C TYR A 268 -9.13 -43.71 11.24
N THR A 269 -10.46 -43.64 11.07
CA THR A 269 -11.10 -42.70 10.13
C THR A 269 -11.14 -41.33 10.80
N ALA A 270 -9.99 -40.67 10.92
CA ALA A 270 -9.90 -39.31 11.43
C ALA A 270 -9.42 -38.38 10.31
N ASP A 271 -10.38 -37.69 9.69
CA ASP A 271 -10.28 -36.29 9.27
C ASP A 271 -9.05 -35.82 8.46
N VAL A 272 -8.62 -36.55 7.42
CA VAL A 272 -7.54 -36.05 6.53
C VAL A 272 -8.05 -35.23 5.34
N ASP A 273 -9.34 -35.34 4.98
CA ASP A 273 -9.87 -34.70 3.76
C ASP A 273 -10.55 -33.32 3.99
N GLN A 274 -10.47 -32.76 5.21
CA GLN A 274 -11.09 -31.47 5.55
C GLN A 274 -10.10 -30.32 5.82
N GLU A 275 -8.80 -30.51 5.57
CA GLU A 275 -7.79 -29.44 5.74
C GLU A 275 -7.61 -28.54 4.49
N ASP A 276 -8.10 -28.96 3.32
CA ASP A 276 -7.98 -28.19 2.07
C ASP A 276 -9.19 -27.28 1.78
N ALA A 277 -10.25 -27.38 2.57
CA ALA A 277 -11.56 -26.83 2.19
C ALA A 277 -11.66 -25.29 2.21
N CYS A 278 -10.75 -24.53 2.83
CA CYS A 278 -10.94 -23.07 2.99
C CYS A 278 -9.67 -22.21 3.09
N LYS A 279 -8.50 -22.64 2.60
CA LYS A 279 -7.34 -21.73 2.53
C LYS A 279 -7.52 -20.76 1.37
N ALA A 280 -8.12 -19.61 1.66
CA ALA A 280 -8.27 -18.56 0.68
C ALA A 280 -6.90 -18.14 0.14
N ARG A 281 -6.76 -18.04 -1.19
CA ARG A 281 -5.49 -17.77 -1.86
C ARG A 281 -5.47 -16.36 -2.45
N VAL A 282 -4.35 -15.65 -2.25
CA VAL A 282 -4.10 -14.33 -2.86
C VAL A 282 -2.81 -14.37 -3.69
N ASP A 283 -2.84 -13.76 -4.88
CA ASP A 283 -1.68 -13.64 -5.78
C ASP A 283 -1.00 -12.28 -5.53
N ILE A 284 0.17 -12.28 -4.90
CA ILE A 284 0.93 -11.07 -4.58
C ILE A 284 2.02 -10.85 -5.63
N ARG A 285 1.96 -9.69 -6.25
CA ARG A 285 2.90 -9.21 -7.27
C ARG A 285 3.66 -8.00 -6.76
N LEU A 286 4.90 -7.90 -7.19
CA LEU A 286 5.83 -6.87 -6.76
C LEU A 286 6.16 -5.99 -7.95
N GLY A 287 5.86 -4.71 -7.81
CA GLY A 287 5.98 -3.70 -8.86
C GLY A 287 5.00 -3.88 -10.03
N LEU A 288 5.21 -3.06 -11.06
CA LEU A 288 4.50 -3.16 -12.34
C LEU A 288 5.20 -4.19 -13.24
N ALA A 289 5.18 -5.44 -12.81
CA ALA A 289 5.58 -6.58 -13.63
C ALA A 289 4.46 -6.94 -14.62
N THR A 290 4.85 -7.45 -15.79
CA THR A 290 3.95 -7.84 -16.89
C THR A 290 2.76 -8.64 -16.37
N CYS A 291 1.56 -8.06 -16.49
CA CYS A 291 0.34 -8.73 -16.05
C CYS A 291 0.12 -9.98 -16.90
N SER A 292 0.41 -11.16 -16.34
CA SER A 292 0.10 -12.42 -16.99
C SER A 292 -1.43 -12.53 -17.13
N LYS A 293 -1.91 -12.47 -18.38
CA LYS A 293 -3.34 -12.59 -18.75
C LYS A 293 -4.02 -13.80 -18.09
N ARG A 294 -3.25 -14.84 -17.71
CA ARG A 294 -3.71 -16.07 -17.06
C ARG A 294 -4.36 -15.87 -15.68
N ALA A 295 -4.07 -14.76 -14.99
CA ALA A 295 -4.56 -14.60 -13.62
C ALA A 295 -6.01 -14.12 -13.50
N ARG A 296 -6.63 -13.63 -14.59
CA ARG A 296 -8.05 -13.23 -14.56
C ARG A 296 -9.01 -14.40 -14.42
N GLU A 297 -8.58 -15.62 -14.70
CA GLU A 297 -9.46 -16.79 -14.79
C GLU A 297 -9.81 -17.41 -13.43
N ARG A 298 -9.16 -17.01 -12.33
CA ARG A 298 -9.24 -17.77 -11.06
C ARG A 298 -10.07 -17.15 -9.93
N GLY A 299 -10.73 -16.01 -10.11
CA GLY A 299 -11.52 -15.37 -9.03
C GLY A 299 -10.74 -15.05 -7.74
N THR A 300 -9.42 -15.20 -7.76
CA THR A 300 -8.52 -14.91 -6.64
C THR A 300 -8.16 -13.43 -6.64
N LEU A 301 -8.15 -12.80 -5.47
CA LEU A 301 -7.68 -11.43 -5.31
C LEU A 301 -6.23 -11.29 -5.79
N GLN A 302 -6.03 -10.39 -6.74
CA GLN A 302 -4.69 -10.01 -7.22
C GLN A 302 -4.21 -8.79 -6.44
N VAL A 303 -3.07 -8.91 -5.77
CA VAL A 303 -2.46 -7.85 -4.98
C VAL A 303 -1.20 -7.38 -5.69
N THR A 304 -1.12 -6.11 -6.05
CA THR A 304 0.09 -5.48 -6.62
C THR A 304 0.69 -4.52 -5.61
N LEU A 305 1.88 -4.83 -5.12
CA LEU A 305 2.63 -3.98 -4.19
C LEU A 305 3.52 -3.05 -5.00
N LEU A 306 3.25 -1.75 -4.92
CA LEU A 306 3.89 -0.69 -5.69
C LEU A 306 4.83 0.12 -4.80
N SER A 307 5.87 0.65 -5.42
CA SER A 307 6.85 1.54 -4.82
C SER A 307 6.97 2.84 -5.61
N GLN A 308 7.74 3.80 -5.10
CA GLN A 308 8.05 5.03 -5.83
C GLN A 308 8.67 4.79 -7.22
N GLN A 309 9.46 3.72 -7.38
CA GLN A 309 10.09 3.36 -8.67
C GLN A 309 9.05 2.98 -9.74
N ASP A 310 7.90 2.45 -9.30
CA ASP A 310 6.78 2.06 -10.17
C ASP A 310 5.95 3.26 -10.66
N GLY A 311 6.20 4.46 -10.14
CA GLY A 311 5.51 5.68 -10.50
C GLY A 311 5.99 6.28 -11.83
N GLN A 312 6.54 7.50 -11.75
CA GLN A 312 6.92 8.29 -12.92
C GLN A 312 8.12 7.69 -13.67
N GLU A 313 9.07 7.09 -12.96
CA GLU A 313 10.28 6.50 -13.57
C GLU A 313 9.92 5.32 -14.46
N ARG A 314 9.15 4.36 -13.94
CA ARG A 314 8.66 3.22 -14.72
C ARG A 314 7.80 3.65 -15.91
N PHE A 315 6.93 4.64 -15.72
CA PHE A 315 6.15 5.21 -16.82
C PHE A 315 7.07 5.77 -17.91
N ALA A 316 8.05 6.60 -17.55
CA ALA A 316 8.99 7.18 -18.50
C ALA A 316 9.81 6.10 -19.23
N GLN A 317 10.22 5.05 -18.53
CA GLN A 317 10.92 3.90 -19.13
C GLN A 317 10.05 3.20 -20.18
N LEU A 318 8.81 2.85 -19.85
CA LEU A 318 7.89 2.16 -20.78
C LEU A 318 7.55 3.03 -21.98
N VAL A 319 7.30 4.32 -21.78
CA VAL A 319 7.08 5.28 -22.86
C VAL A 319 8.31 5.38 -23.75
N SER A 320 9.51 5.49 -23.16
CA SER A 320 10.76 5.56 -23.91
C SER A 320 11.02 4.29 -24.73
N GLN A 321 10.73 3.12 -24.16
CA GLN A 321 10.83 1.84 -24.87
C GLN A 321 9.85 1.78 -26.06
N GLN A 322 8.59 2.17 -25.87
CA GLN A 322 7.61 2.21 -26.95
C GLN A 322 7.99 3.22 -28.04
N LEU A 323 8.49 4.39 -27.65
CA LEU A 323 8.98 5.40 -28.59
C LEU A 323 10.20 4.90 -29.36
N GLY A 324 11.11 4.17 -28.71
CA GLY A 324 12.26 3.52 -29.36
C GLY A 324 11.81 2.49 -30.41
N GLN A 325 10.95 1.55 -30.03
CA GLN A 325 10.39 0.55 -30.95
C GLN A 325 9.69 1.19 -32.16
N ARG A 326 8.95 2.28 -31.91
CA ARG A 326 8.29 3.06 -32.96
C ARG A 326 9.30 3.79 -33.86
N ALA A 327 10.33 4.40 -33.27
CA ALA A 327 11.37 5.07 -34.04
C ALA A 327 12.14 4.07 -34.93
N ASP A 328 12.42 2.87 -34.41
CA ASP A 328 13.05 1.78 -35.17
C ASP A 328 12.16 1.30 -36.31
N ALA A 329 10.87 1.07 -36.07
CA ALA A 329 9.91 0.74 -37.11
C ALA A 329 9.83 1.83 -38.19
N TYR A 330 9.79 3.11 -37.80
CA TYR A 330 9.81 4.22 -38.76
C TYR A 330 11.12 4.25 -39.57
N LEU A 331 12.26 3.99 -38.95
CA LEU A 331 13.55 3.93 -39.64
C LEU A 331 13.58 2.78 -40.66
N LEU A 332 13.19 1.57 -40.24
CA LEU A 332 13.26 0.35 -41.04
C LEU A 332 12.19 0.30 -42.14
N ASP A 333 10.96 0.70 -41.83
CA ASP A 333 9.81 0.52 -42.74
C ASP A 333 9.60 1.74 -43.64
N VAL A 334 10.05 2.94 -43.23
CA VAL A 334 9.82 4.18 -43.97
C VAL A 334 11.10 4.74 -44.57
N LEU A 335 12.12 4.97 -43.75
CA LEU A 335 13.32 5.70 -44.19
C LEU A 335 14.27 4.83 -45.00
N GLN A 336 14.58 3.61 -44.54
CA GLN A 336 15.52 2.73 -45.23
C GLN A 336 15.08 2.35 -46.66
N PRO A 337 13.80 2.01 -46.92
CA PRO A 337 13.35 1.70 -48.28
C PRO A 337 13.43 2.91 -49.20
N ASP A 338 13.05 4.09 -48.71
CA ASP A 338 13.17 5.34 -49.47
C ASP A 338 14.63 5.65 -49.81
N MET A 339 15.55 5.47 -48.85
CA MET A 339 16.99 5.67 -49.04
C MET A 339 17.58 4.67 -50.04
N ALA A 340 17.13 3.41 -50.01
CA ALA A 340 17.55 2.36 -50.94
C ALA A 340 17.00 2.56 -52.37
N ALA A 341 15.84 3.23 -52.52
CA ALA A 341 15.24 3.55 -53.82
C ALA A 341 15.82 4.81 -54.48
N THR A 342 16.41 5.72 -53.70
CA THR A 342 17.03 6.96 -54.21
C THR A 342 18.16 6.84 -55.25
N PRO A 343 19.06 5.83 -55.26
CA PRO A 343 20.18 5.83 -56.21
C PRO A 343 19.75 5.72 -57.69
N GLN A 344 18.52 5.30 -57.97
CA GLN A 344 17.98 5.19 -59.34
C GLN A 344 17.13 6.40 -59.78
N CYS A 345 16.71 7.26 -58.86
CA CYS A 345 15.85 8.41 -59.15
C CYS A 345 16.49 9.70 -58.65
N ARG A 346 16.73 10.68 -59.56
CA ARG A 346 17.16 12.04 -59.21
C ARG A 346 16.04 12.80 -58.49
N PHE A 347 15.70 12.40 -57.27
CA PHE A 347 14.80 13.17 -56.45
C PHE A 347 15.50 14.43 -55.92
N SER A 348 14.84 15.58 -56.03
CA SER A 348 15.27 16.77 -55.30
C SER A 348 15.18 16.50 -53.80
N SER A 349 16.19 16.89 -53.04
CA SER A 349 16.20 16.84 -51.57
C SER A 349 14.96 17.47 -50.93
N SER A 350 14.41 18.50 -51.59
CA SER A 350 13.17 19.16 -51.19
C SER A 350 11.93 18.25 -51.32
N SER A 351 11.88 17.40 -52.33
CA SER A 351 10.77 16.45 -52.57
C SER A 351 10.81 15.31 -51.57
N LEU A 352 12.00 14.72 -51.34
CA LEU A 352 12.20 13.68 -50.32
C LEU A 352 11.84 14.19 -48.92
N ARG A 353 12.29 15.41 -48.57
CA ARG A 353 11.93 16.01 -47.29
C ARG A 353 10.43 16.22 -47.15
N LYS A 354 9.72 16.68 -48.18
CA LYS A 354 8.25 16.81 -48.16
C LYS A 354 7.57 15.46 -47.99
N ALA A 355 8.03 14.43 -48.71
CA ALA A 355 7.51 13.07 -48.58
C ALA A 355 7.72 12.53 -47.16
N TRP A 356 8.93 12.65 -46.60
CA TRP A 356 9.24 12.22 -45.24
C TRP A 356 8.48 13.00 -44.18
N LEU A 357 8.28 14.32 -44.35
CA LEU A 357 7.44 15.10 -43.43
C LEU A 357 5.98 14.64 -43.47
N SER A 358 5.45 14.31 -44.65
CA SER A 358 4.11 13.76 -44.80
C SER A 358 3.99 12.39 -44.12
N LYS A 359 4.94 11.48 -44.37
CA LYS A 359 4.97 10.15 -43.75
C LYS A 359 5.14 10.23 -42.23
N ARG A 360 6.00 11.13 -41.74
CA ARG A 360 6.14 11.43 -40.31
C ARG A 360 4.84 11.94 -39.72
N LYS A 361 4.12 12.83 -40.40
CA LYS A 361 2.83 13.36 -39.92
C LYS A 361 1.82 12.22 -39.72
N THR A 362 1.71 11.31 -40.68
CA THR A 362 0.89 10.09 -40.57
C THR A 362 1.33 9.25 -39.38
N PHE A 363 2.63 8.97 -39.27
CA PHE A 363 3.19 8.20 -38.16
C PHE A 363 2.90 8.83 -36.79
N THR A 364 3.05 10.16 -36.66
CA THR A 364 2.76 10.87 -35.41
C THR A 364 1.27 10.94 -35.09
N SER A 365 0.39 10.84 -36.09
CA SER A 365 -1.05 10.83 -35.86
C SER A 365 -1.54 9.53 -35.19
N GLU A 366 -0.74 8.46 -35.26
CA GLU A 366 -1.00 7.20 -34.58
C GLU A 366 -0.57 7.22 -33.09
N LEU A 367 0.10 8.29 -32.63
CA LEU A 367 0.44 8.51 -31.22
C LEU A 367 -0.77 9.08 -30.48
N THR A 368 -1.80 8.27 -30.33
CA THR A 368 -3.01 8.61 -29.57
C THR A 368 -2.88 8.20 -28.11
N VAL A 369 -3.62 8.86 -27.22
CA VAL A 369 -3.70 8.49 -25.79
C VAL A 369 -4.17 7.04 -25.64
N ALA A 370 -5.14 6.60 -26.46
CA ALA A 370 -5.64 5.23 -26.44
C ALA A 370 -4.57 4.21 -26.87
N ALA A 371 -3.75 4.52 -27.88
CA ALA A 371 -2.66 3.65 -28.30
C ALA A 371 -1.58 3.52 -27.21
N LEU A 372 -1.26 4.64 -26.54
CA LEU A 372 -0.33 4.62 -25.41
C LEU A 372 -0.90 3.82 -24.24
N ASP A 373 -2.18 4.00 -23.91
CA ASP A 373 -2.86 3.27 -22.83
C ASP A 373 -2.84 1.76 -23.07
N LYS A 374 -3.19 1.34 -24.29
CA LYS A 374 -3.11 -0.06 -24.72
C LYS A 374 -1.69 -0.61 -24.57
N GLY A 375 -0.70 0.12 -25.08
CA GLY A 375 0.69 -0.31 -24.98
C GLY A 375 1.19 -0.41 -23.53
N LEU A 376 0.76 0.51 -22.65
CA LEU A 376 1.11 0.46 -21.23
C LEU A 376 0.48 -0.76 -20.56
N VAL A 377 -0.81 -1.03 -20.79
CA VAL A 377 -1.50 -2.21 -20.28
C VAL A 377 -0.85 -3.50 -20.79
N GLU A 378 -0.48 -3.56 -22.07
CA GLU A 378 0.23 -4.71 -22.67
C GLU A 378 1.61 -4.92 -22.04
N ALA A 379 2.30 -3.83 -21.68
CA ALA A 379 3.56 -3.87 -20.93
C ALA A 379 3.38 -4.18 -19.42
N GLY A 380 2.14 -4.41 -18.96
CA GLY A 380 1.82 -4.70 -17.56
C GLY A 380 1.73 -3.48 -16.64
N TYR A 381 1.60 -2.29 -17.20
CA TYR A 381 1.25 -1.12 -16.41
C TYR A 381 -0.14 -1.31 -15.78
N MET A 382 -0.36 -0.69 -14.62
CA MET A 382 -1.60 -0.89 -13.88
C MET A 382 -2.80 -0.26 -14.60
N CYS A 383 -3.96 -0.89 -14.44
CA CYS A 383 -5.24 -0.32 -14.85
C CYS A 383 -5.65 0.84 -13.94
N GLU A 384 -6.64 1.59 -14.39
CA GLU A 384 -7.27 2.66 -13.63
C GLU A 384 -8.08 2.09 -12.45
N PRO A 385 -7.74 2.42 -11.18
CA PRO A 385 -8.51 1.99 -10.03
C PRO A 385 -9.82 2.77 -9.91
N ASP A 386 -10.87 2.11 -9.43
CA ASP A 386 -12.17 2.74 -9.15
C ASP A 386 -12.09 3.68 -7.94
N LEU A 387 -11.35 3.25 -6.91
CA LEU A 387 -11.21 3.93 -5.63
C LEU A 387 -9.75 3.93 -5.19
N LEU A 388 -9.22 5.11 -4.85
CA LEU A 388 -7.91 5.28 -4.22
C LEU A 388 -8.09 5.78 -2.78
N VAL A 389 -7.65 4.97 -1.82
CA VAL A 389 -7.64 5.31 -0.39
C VAL A 389 -6.25 5.81 0.00
N VAL A 390 -6.17 7.03 0.53
CA VAL A 390 -4.92 7.56 1.10
C VAL A 390 -4.97 7.37 2.60
N PHE A 391 -4.21 6.41 3.11
CA PHE A 391 -4.12 6.10 4.53
C PHE A 391 -2.82 6.63 5.13
N GLY A 392 -2.94 7.32 6.27
CA GLY A 392 -1.81 7.90 6.99
C GLY A 392 -1.44 9.31 6.50
N GLY A 393 -0.19 9.69 6.72
CA GLY A 393 0.31 11.01 6.37
C GLY A 393 -0.03 12.12 7.39
N ARG A 394 0.29 13.36 7.04
CA ARG A 394 0.02 14.51 7.91
C ARG A 394 -1.42 14.98 7.69
N PRO A 395 -2.22 15.23 8.75
CA PRO A 395 -3.65 15.56 8.62
C PRO A 395 -3.94 16.83 7.82
N ARG A 396 -2.95 17.71 7.65
CA ARG A 396 -3.06 18.98 6.91
C ARG A 396 -2.55 18.91 5.46
N LEU A 397 -2.00 17.78 5.04
CA LEU A 397 -1.28 17.67 3.78
C LEU A 397 -1.82 16.49 2.97
N ARG A 398 -2.60 16.79 1.94
CA ARG A 398 -3.12 15.79 1.00
C ARG A 398 -2.10 15.59 -0.12
N LYS A 399 -1.46 14.42 -0.14
CA LYS A 399 -0.50 14.03 -1.19
C LYS A 399 -0.74 12.58 -1.57
N LEU A 400 -0.36 12.24 -2.79
CA LEU A 400 -0.40 10.88 -3.32
C LEU A 400 0.98 10.19 -3.26
N TYR A 401 1.96 10.84 -2.63
CA TYR A 401 3.26 10.26 -2.28
C TYR A 401 4.06 9.64 -3.44
N GLY A 402 3.76 10.02 -4.69
CA GLY A 402 4.40 9.45 -5.88
C GLY A 402 3.64 8.30 -6.54
N PHE A 403 2.42 7.99 -6.07
CA PHE A 403 1.53 7.02 -6.72
C PHE A 403 1.43 7.29 -8.24
N PRO A 404 1.44 6.24 -9.08
CA PRO A 404 1.36 6.36 -10.54
C PRO A 404 0.29 7.36 -11.00
N ALA A 405 0.68 8.36 -11.78
CA ALA A 405 -0.21 9.45 -12.15
C ALA A 405 -1.15 9.12 -13.32
N TRP A 406 -0.66 8.33 -14.28
CA TRP A 406 -1.38 7.97 -15.50
C TRP A 406 -2.74 7.27 -15.29
N PRO A 407 -2.90 6.34 -14.34
CA PRO A 407 -4.15 5.61 -14.14
C PRO A 407 -5.18 6.34 -13.27
N MET A 408 -4.98 7.61 -12.88
CA MET A 408 -5.87 8.31 -11.92
C MET A 408 -6.81 9.34 -12.56
N ARG A 409 -7.34 9.11 -13.76
CA ARG A 409 -8.07 10.15 -14.51
C ARG A 409 -9.50 10.31 -13.98
N LEU A 410 -10.11 9.21 -13.59
CA LEU A 410 -11.50 9.03 -13.17
C LEU A 410 -11.60 8.31 -11.81
N THR A 411 -10.48 7.93 -11.22
CA THR A 411 -10.41 7.31 -9.89
C THR A 411 -11.01 8.22 -8.81
N ASP A 412 -11.94 7.68 -8.02
CA ASP A 412 -12.45 8.36 -6.84
C ASP A 412 -11.43 8.36 -5.70
N LEU A 413 -11.22 9.51 -5.06
CA LEU A 413 -10.24 9.65 -3.97
C LEU A 413 -10.92 9.64 -2.60
N PHE A 414 -10.54 8.71 -1.72
CA PHE A 414 -10.93 8.70 -0.31
C PHE A 414 -9.76 9.09 0.59
N TYR A 415 -10.02 10.07 1.46
CA TYR A 415 -9.10 10.54 2.48
C TYR A 415 -9.92 10.96 3.69
N ASP A 416 -9.56 10.46 4.87
CA ASP A 416 -10.17 10.87 6.15
C ASP A 416 -9.13 11.59 7.00
N ALA A 417 -9.44 12.84 7.36
CA ALA A 417 -8.59 13.68 8.19
C ALA A 417 -8.53 13.21 9.66
N ASN A 418 -9.52 12.43 10.09
CA ASN A 418 -9.59 11.90 11.45
C ASN A 418 -8.78 10.61 11.61
N MET A 419 -8.33 9.99 10.51
CA MET A 419 -7.46 8.82 10.57
C MET A 419 -6.15 9.18 11.25
N GLN A 420 -5.85 8.46 12.32
CA GLN A 420 -4.63 8.64 13.07
C GLN A 420 -3.51 7.83 12.42
N PRO A 421 -2.46 8.45 11.88
CA PRO A 421 -1.44 7.74 11.09
C PRO A 421 -0.70 6.66 11.91
N HIS A 422 -0.59 6.85 13.23
CA HIS A 422 0.06 5.92 14.14
C HIS A 422 -0.81 4.73 14.54
N LYS A 423 -2.11 4.73 14.19
CA LYS A 423 -3.00 3.60 14.42
C LYS A 423 -2.95 2.64 13.23
N PRO A 424 -3.20 1.33 13.47
CA PRO A 424 -3.33 0.37 12.40
C PRO A 424 -4.57 0.66 11.55
N TYR A 425 -4.56 0.22 10.29
CA TYR A 425 -5.72 0.33 9.40
C TYR A 425 -6.91 -0.47 9.93
N ARG A 426 -8.09 0.16 10.06
CA ARG A 426 -9.28 -0.47 10.67
C ARG A 426 -10.34 -0.84 9.64
N ALA A 427 -11.18 -1.80 9.99
CA ALA A 427 -12.38 -2.14 9.24
C ALA A 427 -13.34 -0.95 9.05
N SER A 428 -13.47 -0.08 10.06
CA SER A 428 -14.26 1.15 9.97
C SER A 428 -13.77 2.10 8.87
N ASP A 429 -12.45 2.20 8.70
CA ASP A 429 -11.79 3.05 7.71
C ASP A 429 -12.09 2.54 6.29
N PHE A 430 -12.06 1.21 6.14
CA PHE A 430 -12.39 0.52 4.89
C PHE A 430 -13.87 0.68 4.52
N VAL A 431 -14.79 0.43 5.45
CA VAL A 431 -16.25 0.61 5.23
C VAL A 431 -16.59 2.06 4.92
N ALA A 432 -15.94 3.03 5.58
CA ALA A 432 -16.11 4.44 5.26
C ALA A 432 -15.70 4.76 3.82
N ALA A 433 -14.62 4.16 3.31
CA ALA A 433 -14.17 4.30 1.94
C ALA A 433 -15.20 3.74 0.95
N LEU A 434 -15.70 2.52 1.18
CA LEU A 434 -16.70 1.88 0.31
C LEU A 434 -18.03 2.63 0.30
N ARG A 435 -18.47 3.17 1.44
CA ARG A 435 -19.67 4.02 1.52
C ARG A 435 -19.50 5.33 0.76
N LYS A 436 -18.28 5.89 0.71
CA LYS A 436 -18.03 7.07 -0.11
C LYS A 436 -18.17 6.73 -1.59
N LEU A 437 -17.60 5.62 -2.03
CA LEU A 437 -17.71 5.14 -3.42
C LEU A 437 -19.16 4.84 -3.82
N ALA A 438 -19.99 4.33 -2.90
CA ALA A 438 -21.40 4.10 -3.18
C ALA A 438 -22.18 5.39 -3.46
N LYS A 439 -21.72 6.51 -2.90
CA LYS A 439 -22.36 7.82 -3.05
C LYS A 439 -21.82 8.59 -4.27
N THR A 440 -20.70 8.18 -4.86
CA THR A 440 -20.13 8.87 -6.01
C THR A 440 -20.90 8.55 -7.29
N GLN A 441 -21.14 9.60 -8.07
CA GLN A 441 -21.75 9.51 -9.40
C GLN A 441 -20.77 10.12 -10.40
N GLN A 442 -20.26 9.29 -11.31
CA GLN A 442 -19.35 9.73 -12.36
C GLN A 442 -20.16 10.20 -13.56
N ARG A 443 -19.97 11.47 -13.95
CA ARG A 443 -20.71 12.10 -15.05
C ARG A 443 -19.99 12.04 -16.41
N TYR A 444 -18.73 11.62 -16.42
CA TYR A 444 -17.91 11.47 -17.64
C TYR A 444 -17.99 12.68 -18.60
N GLY A 445 -18.04 13.90 -18.04
CA GLY A 445 -18.07 15.16 -18.81
C GLY A 445 -19.44 15.60 -19.32
N ARG A 446 -20.52 14.86 -19.04
CA ARG A 446 -21.92 15.30 -19.25
C ARG A 446 -22.43 16.07 -18.05
#